data_AF-A0A7K5Q9B6-F1
#
_entry.id   AF-A0A7K5Q9B6-F1
#
_cell.length_a   1.000
_cell.length_b   1.000
_cell.length_c   1.000
_cell.angle_alpha   90.00
_cell.angle_beta   90.00
_cell.angle_gamma   90.00
#
_symmetry.space_group_name_H-M   'P 1'
#
loop_
_entity.id
_entity.type
_entity.pdbx_description
1 polymer ?
#
loop_
_entity_poly.entity_id
_entity_poly.type
_entity_poly.pdbx_seq_one_letter_code
_entity_poly.pdbx_strand_id
1 'polypeptide(L)'
;RLASLDPSACSQETKNILYQKAKEAFSDKHHLPAYYELILPYLGGAPAVDLKALSKADVNMNISTFVTLRRDSLMHLTPREVQGLLGINLPELAQWQDRAPVRDWIQVQKQSELEQLHLGLSGGTQEGYINIVTPKFPEMSSAPLGTVAMAFHLLPALLLSFLVVSVVS
;
A
#
# COMPACT_ATOMS: atom_id res chain seq x y z
N ARG A 1 -0.82 -41.55 16.68
CA ARG A 1 -0.94 -40.15 16.20
C ARG A 1 -1.06 -39.28 17.42
N LEU A 2 -0.14 -38.34 17.63
CA LEU A 2 -0.35 -37.30 18.64
C LEU A 2 -1.56 -36.48 18.20
N ALA A 3 -2.54 -36.29 19.09
CA ALA A 3 -3.64 -35.39 18.82
C ALA A 3 -3.05 -33.97 18.75
N SER A 4 -3.17 -33.32 17.60
CA SER A 4 -2.80 -31.90 17.45
C SER A 4 -4.01 -31.06 17.80
N LEU A 5 -3.83 -30.05 18.65
CA LEU A 5 -4.87 -29.05 18.87
C LEU A 5 -5.13 -28.31 17.55
N ASP A 6 -6.40 -28.12 17.20
CA ASP A 6 -6.81 -27.24 16.10
C ASP A 6 -7.44 -25.97 16.68
N PRO A 7 -6.68 -24.85 16.79
CA PRO A 7 -7.21 -23.59 17.28
C PRO A 7 -7.83 -22.73 16.18
N SER A 8 -8.11 -23.28 14.98
CA SER A 8 -8.62 -22.50 13.83
C SER A 8 -9.91 -21.73 14.16
N ALA A 9 -10.81 -22.34 14.94
CA ALA A 9 -12.08 -21.77 15.37
C ALA A 9 -11.97 -20.78 16.56
N CYS A 10 -10.79 -20.65 17.18
CA CYS A 10 -10.59 -19.74 18.30
C CYS A 10 -10.58 -18.27 17.87
N SER A 11 -10.96 -17.38 18.79
CA SER A 11 -10.77 -15.93 18.61
C SER A 11 -9.27 -15.61 18.43
N GLN A 12 -8.97 -14.46 17.81
CA GLN A 12 -7.59 -14.05 17.60
C GLN A 12 -6.84 -13.86 18.94
N GLU A 13 -7.50 -13.34 19.97
CA GLU A 13 -6.93 -13.21 21.31
C GLU A 13 -6.51 -14.56 21.89
N THR A 14 -7.39 -15.57 21.80
CA THR A 14 -7.06 -16.93 22.22
C THR A 14 -5.90 -17.51 21.42
N LYS A 15 -5.86 -17.31 20.10
CA LYS A 15 -4.73 -17.73 19.26
C LYS A 15 -3.40 -17.10 19.72
N ASN A 16 -3.40 -15.80 20.03
CA ASN A 16 -2.22 -15.09 20.53
C ASN A 16 -1.72 -15.70 21.85
N ILE A 17 -2.63 -15.99 22.79
CA ILE A 17 -2.30 -16.63 24.07
C ILE A 17 -1.72 -18.02 23.84
N LEU A 18 -2.37 -18.83 23.00
CA LEU A 18 -1.93 -20.20 22.70
C LEU A 18 -0.56 -20.22 22.03
N TYR A 19 -0.30 -19.31 21.10
CA TYR A 19 1.02 -19.16 20.48
C TYR A 19 2.10 -18.86 21.52
N GLN A 20 1.85 -17.90 22.42
CA GLN A 20 2.80 -17.54 23.46
C GLN A 20 3.07 -18.72 24.40
N LYS A 21 2.03 -19.50 24.76
CA LYS A 21 2.19 -20.71 25.57
C LYS A 21 2.97 -21.81 24.85
N ALA A 22 2.74 -22.01 23.56
CA ALA A 22 3.50 -22.97 22.76
C ALA A 22 4.98 -22.56 22.67
N LYS A 23 5.26 -21.28 22.39
CA LYS A 23 6.62 -20.74 22.34
C LYS A 23 7.37 -20.93 23.67
N GLU A 24 6.71 -20.68 24.80
CA GLU A 24 7.27 -20.92 26.14
C GLU A 24 7.55 -22.41 26.36
N ALA A 25 6.58 -23.27 26.07
CA ALA A 25 6.66 -24.72 26.31
C ALA A 25 7.74 -25.42 25.46
N PHE A 26 8.01 -24.92 24.26
CA PHE A 26 9.00 -25.50 23.33
C PHE A 26 10.29 -24.69 23.22
N SER A 27 10.53 -23.77 24.16
CA SER A 27 11.70 -22.88 24.14
C SER A 27 13.04 -23.63 24.16
N ASP A 28 13.11 -24.79 24.81
CA ASP A 28 14.29 -25.67 24.83
C ASP A 28 14.60 -26.28 23.45
N LYS A 29 13.59 -26.40 22.58
CA LYS A 29 13.71 -26.93 21.21
C LYS A 29 14.02 -25.87 20.17
N HIS A 30 14.04 -24.57 20.50
CA HIS A 30 14.13 -23.47 19.53
C HIS A 30 15.29 -23.57 18.52
N HIS A 31 16.38 -24.23 18.89
CA HIS A 31 17.56 -24.42 18.04
C HIS A 31 17.48 -25.68 17.13
N LEU A 32 16.42 -26.47 17.26
CA LEU A 32 16.23 -27.72 16.54
C LEU A 32 15.25 -27.51 15.37
N PRO A 33 15.45 -28.19 14.22
CA PRO A 33 14.52 -28.14 13.10
C PRO A 33 13.07 -28.50 13.49
N ALA A 34 12.89 -29.41 14.44
CA ALA A 34 11.58 -29.84 14.95
C ALA A 34 10.78 -28.72 15.64
N TYR A 35 11.40 -27.60 16.03
CA TYR A 35 10.71 -26.49 16.70
C TYR A 35 9.54 -25.96 15.88
N TYR A 36 9.74 -25.79 14.57
CA TYR A 36 8.70 -25.29 13.67
C TYR A 36 7.46 -26.20 13.67
N GLU A 37 7.66 -27.53 13.62
CA GLU A 37 6.57 -28.51 13.64
C GLU A 37 5.75 -28.44 14.94
N LEU A 38 6.41 -28.17 16.07
CA LEU A 38 5.76 -28.08 17.38
C LEU A 38 4.89 -26.81 17.52
N ILE A 39 5.32 -25.69 16.94
CA ILE A 39 4.57 -24.42 17.01
C ILE A 39 3.57 -24.25 15.87
N LEU A 40 3.67 -25.04 14.80
CA LEU A 40 2.88 -24.93 13.57
C LEU A 40 1.37 -24.74 13.81
N PRO A 41 0.70 -25.52 14.69
CA PRO A 41 -0.74 -25.37 14.92
C PRO A 41 -1.13 -24.01 15.52
N TYR A 42 -0.18 -23.30 16.13
CA TYR A 42 -0.41 -22.07 16.89
C TYR A 42 0.00 -20.80 16.13
N LEU A 43 0.58 -20.93 14.94
CA LEU A 43 1.15 -19.80 14.19
C LEU A 43 0.13 -18.71 13.82
N GLY A 44 -1.16 -19.02 13.81
CA GLY A 44 -2.22 -18.01 13.68
C GLY A 44 -2.17 -16.91 14.75
N GLY A 45 -1.52 -17.15 15.89
CA GLY A 45 -1.30 -16.17 16.97
C GLY A 45 0.08 -15.50 16.98
N ALA A 46 0.97 -15.83 16.04
CA ALA A 46 2.36 -15.39 16.09
C ALA A 46 2.52 -13.87 15.85
N PRO A 47 3.30 -13.14 16.68
CA PRO A 47 3.64 -11.75 16.43
C PRO A 47 4.64 -11.64 15.26
N ALA A 48 4.68 -10.48 14.61
CA ALA A 48 5.57 -10.24 13.46
C ALA A 48 7.04 -10.55 13.75
N VAL A 49 7.54 -10.20 14.94
CA VAL A 49 8.94 -10.45 15.33
C VAL A 49 9.32 -11.93 15.23
N ASP A 50 8.42 -12.83 15.59
CA ASP A 50 8.69 -14.26 15.56
C ASP A 50 8.57 -14.83 14.14
N LEU A 51 7.64 -14.31 13.33
CA LEU A 51 7.58 -14.64 11.90
C LEU A 51 8.85 -14.20 11.16
N LYS A 52 9.42 -13.04 11.50
CA LYS A 52 10.71 -12.56 10.97
C LYS A 52 11.90 -13.40 11.42
N ALA A 53 11.80 -14.07 12.57
CA ALA A 53 12.80 -15.04 12.99
C ALA A 53 12.65 -16.33 12.17
N LEU A 54 11.42 -16.83 12.00
CA LEU A 54 11.13 -18.03 11.21
C LEU A 54 11.50 -17.87 9.73
N SER A 55 11.40 -16.66 9.17
CA SER A 55 11.81 -16.39 7.78
C SER A 55 13.30 -16.62 7.51
N LYS A 56 14.11 -16.82 8.54
CA LYS A 56 15.55 -17.08 8.45
C LYS A 56 15.91 -18.54 8.75
N ALA A 57 14.91 -19.39 8.97
CA ALA A 57 15.08 -20.75 9.48
C ALA A 57 14.64 -21.83 8.48
N ASP A 58 14.48 -21.49 7.20
CA ASP A 58 14.17 -22.41 6.09
C ASP A 58 12.95 -23.32 6.36
N VAL A 59 11.91 -22.75 6.99
CA VAL A 59 10.75 -23.51 7.49
C VAL A 59 9.82 -24.03 6.40
N ASN A 60 9.94 -23.52 5.16
CA ASN A 60 9.10 -23.90 4.02
C ASN A 60 7.59 -23.91 4.40
N MET A 61 7.11 -22.78 4.89
CA MET A 61 5.74 -22.61 5.36
C MET A 61 4.75 -22.88 4.23
N ASN A 62 3.75 -23.72 4.49
CA ASN A 62 2.68 -23.98 3.54
C ASN A 62 1.82 -22.72 3.36
N ILE A 63 1.36 -22.44 2.13
CA ILE A 63 0.51 -21.27 1.87
C ILE A 63 -0.78 -21.29 2.70
N SER A 64 -1.33 -22.47 2.97
CA SER A 64 -2.52 -22.64 3.83
C SER A 64 -2.28 -22.19 5.27
N THR A 65 -1.06 -22.37 5.80
CA THR A 65 -0.67 -21.78 7.08
C THR A 65 -0.51 -20.27 6.95
N PHE A 66 0.20 -19.80 5.92
CA PHE A 66 0.49 -18.39 5.70
C PHE A 66 -0.78 -17.52 5.65
N VAL A 67 -1.82 -17.98 4.94
CA VAL A 67 -3.09 -17.24 4.81
C VAL A 67 -3.93 -17.25 6.09
N THR A 68 -3.57 -18.06 7.09
CA THR A 68 -4.22 -18.10 8.42
C THR A 68 -3.50 -17.27 9.48
N LEU A 69 -2.33 -16.71 9.15
CA LEU A 69 -1.59 -15.83 10.05
C LEU A 69 -2.42 -14.59 10.38
N ARG A 70 -2.26 -14.08 11.61
CA ARG A 70 -2.91 -12.84 12.01
C ARG A 70 -2.50 -11.67 11.12
N ARG A 71 -3.50 -10.94 10.65
CA ARG A 71 -3.35 -9.86 9.66
C ARG A 71 -2.32 -8.83 10.09
N ASP A 72 -2.40 -8.37 11.33
CA ASP A 72 -1.53 -7.33 11.85
C ASP A 72 -0.06 -7.76 11.89
N SER A 73 0.25 -9.03 12.15
CA SER A 73 1.63 -9.53 11.98
C SER A 73 2.05 -9.58 10.52
N LEU A 74 1.18 -10.07 9.65
CA LEU A 74 1.46 -10.27 8.23
C LEU A 74 1.76 -8.94 7.52
N MET A 75 1.05 -7.85 7.86
CA MET A 75 1.31 -6.51 7.28
C MET A 75 2.71 -5.96 7.58
N HIS A 76 3.41 -6.48 8.59
CA HIS A 76 4.76 -6.03 8.95
C HIS A 76 5.88 -6.83 8.29
N LEU A 77 5.54 -7.80 7.43
CA LEU A 77 6.50 -8.63 6.70
C LEU A 77 6.86 -8.00 5.35
N THR A 78 8.15 -7.97 5.05
CA THR A 78 8.68 -7.56 3.74
C THR A 78 8.58 -8.70 2.72
N PRO A 79 8.68 -8.43 1.40
CA PRO A 79 8.74 -9.47 0.37
C PRO A 79 9.83 -10.51 0.62
N ARG A 80 11.02 -10.08 1.06
CA ARG A 80 12.12 -10.99 1.41
C ARG A 80 11.79 -11.89 2.60
N GLU A 81 11.12 -11.37 3.63
CA GLU A 81 10.70 -12.18 4.78
C GLU A 81 9.59 -13.18 4.38
N VAL A 82 8.66 -12.79 3.50
CA VAL A 82 7.66 -13.72 2.95
C VAL A 82 8.31 -14.81 2.10
N GLN A 83 9.30 -14.47 1.27
CA GLN A 83 10.12 -15.44 0.54
C GLN A 83 10.80 -16.44 1.49
N GLY A 84 11.42 -15.94 2.57
CA GLY A 84 12.08 -16.80 3.56
C GLY A 84 11.11 -17.69 4.34
N LEU A 85 9.89 -17.22 4.62
CA LEU A 85 8.85 -18.03 5.26
C LEU A 85 8.37 -19.15 4.35
N LEU A 86 7.96 -18.81 3.12
CA LEU A 86 7.33 -19.76 2.20
C LEU A 86 8.35 -20.73 1.60
N GLY A 87 9.59 -20.28 1.39
CA GLY A 87 10.67 -21.09 0.83
C GLY A 87 10.25 -21.74 -0.49
N ILE A 88 10.30 -23.07 -0.55
CA ILE A 88 9.89 -23.83 -1.74
C ILE A 88 8.42 -23.63 -2.14
N ASN A 89 7.56 -23.21 -1.22
CA ASN A 89 6.12 -22.98 -1.48
C ASN A 89 5.84 -21.55 -1.96
N LEU A 90 6.86 -20.70 -2.12
CA LEU A 90 6.70 -19.32 -2.58
C LEU A 90 5.88 -19.19 -3.89
N PRO A 91 6.03 -20.07 -4.91
CA PRO A 91 5.24 -19.96 -6.14
C PRO A 91 3.72 -20.01 -5.93
N GLU A 92 3.25 -20.63 -4.84
CA GLU A 92 1.82 -20.72 -4.53
C GLU A 92 1.22 -19.34 -4.18
N LEU A 93 2.04 -18.38 -3.72
CA LEU A 93 1.60 -17.04 -3.33
C LEU A 93 0.85 -16.31 -4.45
N ALA A 94 1.27 -16.49 -5.71
CA ALA A 94 0.64 -15.88 -6.88
C ALA A 94 -0.84 -16.28 -7.05
N GLN A 95 -1.21 -17.50 -6.64
CA GLN A 95 -2.59 -17.99 -6.72
C GLN A 95 -3.54 -17.27 -5.74
N TRP A 96 -2.97 -16.57 -4.75
CA TRP A 96 -3.70 -15.87 -3.70
C TRP A 96 -3.66 -14.35 -3.84
N GLN A 97 -3.03 -13.80 -4.88
CA GLN A 97 -2.79 -12.35 -5.02
C GLN A 97 -4.07 -11.49 -4.92
N ASP A 98 -5.22 -12.03 -5.33
CA ASP A 98 -6.50 -11.31 -5.33
C ASP A 98 -7.34 -11.57 -4.06
N ARG A 99 -6.84 -12.42 -3.14
CA ARG A 99 -7.54 -12.88 -1.94
C ARG A 99 -6.88 -12.32 -0.68
N ALA A 100 -7.69 -11.93 0.29
CA ALA A 100 -7.18 -11.62 1.62
C ALA A 100 -6.64 -12.89 2.30
N PRO A 101 -5.57 -12.79 3.13
CA PRO A 101 -4.84 -11.57 3.47
C PRO A 101 -3.73 -11.17 2.47
N VAL A 102 -3.42 -12.01 1.48
CA VAL A 102 -2.28 -11.82 0.55
C VAL A 102 -2.43 -10.54 -0.27
N ARG A 103 -3.61 -10.28 -0.84
CA ARG A 103 -3.89 -9.04 -1.58
C ARG A 103 -3.57 -7.79 -0.77
N ASP A 104 -3.98 -7.80 0.49
CA ASP A 104 -3.85 -6.63 1.36
C ASP A 104 -2.39 -6.43 1.78
N TRP A 105 -1.63 -7.52 1.90
CA TRP A 105 -0.19 -7.48 2.09
C TRP A 105 0.53 -6.91 0.87
N ILE A 106 0.18 -7.35 -0.34
CA ILE A 106 0.72 -6.83 -1.60
C ILE A 106 0.55 -5.31 -1.67
N GLN A 107 -0.64 -4.80 -1.33
CA GLN A 107 -0.98 -3.38 -1.40
C GLN A 107 -0.13 -2.48 -0.49
N VAL A 108 0.44 -3.02 0.60
CA VAL A 108 1.30 -2.26 1.50
C VAL A 108 2.80 -2.41 1.18
N GLN A 109 3.17 -3.25 0.21
CA GLN A 109 4.56 -3.38 -0.25
C GLN A 109 4.87 -2.39 -1.38
N LYS A 110 6.16 -2.16 -1.60
CA LYS A 110 6.66 -1.47 -2.79
C LYS A 110 6.61 -2.40 -4.00
N GLN A 111 6.22 -1.87 -5.16
CA GLN A 111 6.15 -2.66 -6.38
C GLN A 111 7.53 -3.20 -6.79
N SER A 112 8.62 -2.43 -6.67
CA SER A 112 9.98 -2.92 -6.98
C SER A 112 10.47 -4.04 -6.05
N GLU A 113 9.99 -4.07 -4.80
CA GLU A 113 10.34 -5.14 -3.85
C GLU A 113 9.54 -6.41 -4.14
N LEU A 114 8.30 -6.29 -4.60
CA LEU A 114 7.49 -7.42 -5.05
C LEU A 114 8.06 -8.05 -6.33
N GLU A 115 8.57 -7.24 -7.25
CA GLU A 115 9.17 -7.70 -8.51
C GLU A 115 10.41 -8.58 -8.28
N GLN A 116 11.16 -8.36 -7.20
CA GLN A 116 12.31 -9.19 -6.81
C GLN A 116 11.91 -10.65 -6.49
N LEU A 117 10.63 -10.92 -6.23
CA LEU A 117 10.12 -12.28 -6.03
C LEU A 117 9.98 -13.06 -7.34
N HIS A 118 9.98 -12.38 -8.50
CA HIS A 118 9.81 -12.99 -9.83
C HIS A 118 8.50 -13.81 -9.99
N LEU A 119 7.44 -13.39 -9.31
CA LEU A 119 6.12 -14.05 -9.30
C LEU A 119 5.07 -13.35 -10.16
N GLY A 120 5.38 -12.17 -10.72
CA GLY A 120 4.39 -11.35 -11.45
C GLY A 120 3.34 -10.70 -10.55
N LEU A 121 3.61 -10.55 -9.25
CA LEU A 121 2.71 -9.86 -8.32
C LEU A 121 2.60 -8.37 -8.69
N SER A 122 1.39 -7.84 -8.66
CA SER A 122 1.09 -6.44 -8.98
C SER A 122 0.11 -5.83 -7.98
N GLY A 123 0.10 -4.49 -7.90
CA GLY A 123 -0.76 -3.76 -6.98
C GLY A 123 -0.05 -3.22 -5.74
N GLY A 124 1.28 -3.31 -5.70
CA GLY A 124 2.08 -2.62 -4.70
C GLY A 124 2.06 -1.09 -4.89
N THR A 125 2.56 -0.39 -3.88
CA THR A 125 2.76 1.06 -3.91
C THR A 125 3.79 1.45 -4.97
N GLN A 126 3.51 2.54 -5.69
CA GLN A 126 4.43 3.09 -6.68
C GLN A 126 5.58 3.82 -5.98
N GLU A 127 6.81 3.61 -6.43
CA GLU A 127 7.92 4.48 -6.04
C GLU A 127 7.85 5.77 -6.87
N GLY A 128 7.33 6.82 -6.25
CA GLY A 128 7.21 8.12 -6.91
C GLY A 128 8.53 8.88 -6.94
N TYR A 129 8.96 9.27 -8.14
CA TYR A 129 9.45 10.64 -8.35
C TYR A 129 8.24 11.49 -8.78
N ILE A 130 8.06 12.65 -8.18
CA ILE A 130 7.16 13.66 -8.74
C ILE A 130 7.86 14.22 -9.97
N ASN A 131 7.38 13.89 -11.17
CA ASN A 131 7.75 14.66 -12.37
C ASN A 131 7.08 16.03 -12.28
N ILE A 132 7.75 17.00 -11.67
CA ILE A 132 7.35 18.41 -11.78
C ILE A 132 7.71 18.84 -13.21
N VAL A 133 6.78 18.62 -14.14
CA VAL A 133 6.85 19.27 -15.44
C VAL A 133 6.56 20.74 -15.18
N THR A 134 7.60 21.56 -15.06
CA THR A 134 7.45 23.02 -15.02
C THR A 134 6.80 23.43 -16.34
N PRO A 135 5.56 23.96 -16.36
CA PRO A 135 5.00 24.45 -17.60
C PRO A 135 5.89 25.58 -18.12
N LYS A 136 6.45 25.42 -19.32
CA LYS A 136 7.06 26.53 -20.06
C LYS A 136 5.91 27.47 -20.42
N PHE A 137 5.70 28.49 -19.60
CA PHE A 137 4.89 29.62 -20.00
C PHE A 137 5.60 30.25 -21.22
N PRO A 138 4.93 30.42 -22.36
CA PRO A 138 5.51 31.17 -23.46
C PRO A 138 5.89 32.57 -22.95
N GLU A 139 7.06 33.06 -23.38
CA GLU A 139 7.47 34.43 -23.08
C GLU A 139 6.31 35.37 -23.45
N MET A 140 5.91 36.18 -22.48
CA MET A 140 4.87 37.17 -22.67
C MET A 140 5.36 38.12 -23.75
N SER A 141 4.78 38.00 -24.94
CA SER A 141 5.08 38.89 -26.05
C SER A 141 4.81 40.32 -25.59
N SER A 142 5.89 41.09 -25.44
CA SER A 142 5.83 42.52 -25.17
C SER A 142 5.36 43.21 -26.43
N ALA A 143 4.04 43.19 -26.66
CA ALA A 143 3.44 44.02 -27.69
C ALA A 143 3.72 45.49 -27.33
N PRO A 144 4.35 46.28 -28.22
CA PRO A 144 4.55 47.69 -27.96
C PRO A 144 3.18 48.37 -27.90
N LEU A 145 3.06 49.32 -26.98
CA LEU A 145 1.87 50.13 -26.75
C LEU A 145 1.52 50.89 -28.04
N GLY A 146 0.63 50.31 -28.85
CA GLY A 146 0.16 50.91 -30.10
C GLY A 146 -0.79 52.05 -29.78
N THR A 147 -0.35 53.27 -30.10
CA THR A 147 -1.10 54.52 -30.03
C THR A 147 -2.36 54.47 -30.90
N VAL A 148 -3.43 53.85 -30.42
CA VAL A 148 -4.76 54.00 -31.05
C VAL A 148 -5.49 55.13 -30.35
N ALA A 149 -5.27 56.31 -30.92
CA ALA A 149 -6.29 57.30 -31.22
C ALA A 149 -7.38 57.53 -30.14
N MET A 150 -7.16 58.58 -29.36
CA MET A 150 -8.17 59.36 -28.67
C MET A 150 -9.29 59.77 -29.65
N ALA A 151 -10.34 58.95 -29.77
CA ALA A 151 -11.49 59.23 -30.63
C ALA A 151 -12.83 58.93 -29.96
N PHE A 152 -12.92 59.14 -28.64
CA PHE A 152 -14.20 59.10 -27.90
C PHE A 152 -14.40 60.31 -26.98
N HIS A 153 -14.05 61.51 -27.47
CA HIS A 153 -14.31 62.77 -26.77
C HIS A 153 -15.30 63.70 -27.48
N LEU A 154 -16.11 63.20 -28.42
CA LEU A 154 -17.09 64.04 -29.14
C LEU A 154 -18.49 63.42 -29.24
N LEU A 155 -18.91 62.65 -28.24
CA LEU A 155 -20.25 62.06 -28.15
C LEU A 155 -21.12 62.44 -26.94
N PRO A 156 -20.70 63.29 -25.97
CA PRO A 156 -21.65 63.87 -25.00
C PRO A 156 -22.24 65.24 -25.43
N ALA A 157 -21.67 65.92 -26.43
CA ALA A 157 -22.03 67.31 -26.75
C ALA A 157 -23.21 67.49 -27.71
N LEU A 158 -23.80 66.42 -28.24
CA LEU A 158 -24.94 66.47 -29.17
C LEU A 158 -26.29 66.09 -28.54
N LEU A 159 -26.31 65.74 -27.25
CA LEU A 159 -27.54 65.41 -26.51
C LEU A 159 -28.08 66.54 -25.62
N LEU A 160 -27.40 67.69 -25.55
CA LEU A 160 -27.87 68.86 -24.78
C LEU A 160 -28.50 69.97 -25.63
N SER A 161 -28.48 69.89 -26.97
CA SER A 161 -29.16 70.86 -27.85
C SER A 161 -30.62 70.53 -28.17
N PHE A 162 -31.11 69.33 -27.80
CA PHE A 162 -32.51 68.94 -28.04
C PHE A 162 -33.46 69.24 -26.86
N LEU A 163 -32.96 69.66 -25.70
CA LEU A 163 -33.80 69.95 -24.51
C LEU A 163 -34.23 71.42 -24.38
N VAL A 164 -33.71 72.35 -25.19
CA VAL A 164 -34.07 73.78 -25.12
C VAL A 164 -35.07 74.25 -26.19
N VAL A 165 -35.51 73.37 -27.10
CA VAL A 165 -36.55 73.70 -28.09
C VAL A 165 -37.96 73.28 -27.64
N SER A 166 -38.10 72.47 -26.57
CA SER A 166 -39.41 72.05 -26.05
C SER A 166 -39.95 72.89 -24.89
N VAL A 167 -39.36 74.05 -24.58
CA VAL A 167 -39.85 74.98 -23.53
C VAL A 167 -40.23 76.36 -24.08
N VAL A 168 -40.05 76.62 -25.38
CA VAL A 168 -40.56 77.83 -26.04
C VAL A 168 -41.14 77.47 -27.41
N SER A 169 -42.27 76.76 -27.41
CA SER A 169 -43.39 76.83 -28.37
C SER A 169 -44.56 76.02 -27.86
#